data_AF-A0A7S2XCM2-F1
#
_entry.id   AF-A0A7S2XCM2-F1
#
_cell.length_a   1.000
_cell.length_b   1.000
_cell.length_c   1.000
_cell.angle_alpha   90.00
_cell.angle_beta   90.00
_cell.angle_gamma   90.00
#
_symmetry.space_group_name_H-M   'P 1'
#
loop_
_entity.id
_entity.type
_entity.pdbx_description
1 polymer ?
#
loop_
_entity_poly.entity_id
_entity_poly.type
_entity_poly.pdbx_seq_one_letter_code
_entity_poly.pdbx_strand_id
1 'polypeptide(L)'
;FNNVGSSSSSSNVMILENQPGWGPKSVENMVLAIDSARNPPLWRFINCLGLKHLGLSNAKQVSNHFGGSFISWWNTTKRAARANDRKQSKEYNELMNIYGIGPRTIDAMLEWMLVNQESCEELASAVGLLHDHFHGHIASSSSSASSWSSSSISSKDEDSDLPASLPLLGKNYVVTGTLTCLNRENAEVFLERLGANIKRGVSGSVDVLIMGDKPGASKQAKAAALGVEVMDEMEWVESVSPLVGCKTHDLETLVRACSCHDLLP
;
A
#
# COMPACT_ATOMS: atom_id res chain seq x y z
N PHE A 1 -2.70 22.06 26.62
CA PHE A 1 -1.42 21.83 25.91
C PHE A 1 -1.61 22.22 24.46
N ASN A 2 -1.71 23.55 24.23
CA ASN A 2 -0.67 24.42 23.64
C ASN A 2 -0.73 24.34 22.11
N ASN A 3 -1.47 25.21 21.43
CA ASN A 3 -1.19 26.64 21.19
C ASN A 3 0.25 26.88 20.72
N VAL A 4 0.54 26.42 19.50
CA VAL A 4 1.62 26.95 18.65
C VAL A 4 1.10 26.90 17.21
N GLY A 5 0.73 28.06 16.61
CA GLY A 5 0.52 28.17 15.16
C GLY A 5 -0.67 28.97 14.63
N SER A 6 -1.54 29.56 15.46
CA SER A 6 -2.82 30.14 14.98
C SER A 6 -2.76 31.60 14.46
N SER A 7 -1.63 32.30 14.56
CA SER A 7 -1.50 33.70 14.10
C SER A 7 -0.97 33.85 12.67
N SER A 8 -0.18 32.90 12.16
CA SER A 8 0.39 32.95 10.80
C SER A 8 -0.57 32.40 9.74
N SER A 9 -1.31 31.33 10.02
CA SER A 9 -2.24 30.74 9.06
C SER A 9 -3.40 31.66 8.70
N SER A 10 -3.97 32.38 9.68
CA SER A 10 -5.06 33.34 9.45
C SER A 10 -4.62 34.53 8.61
N SER A 11 -3.37 34.98 8.76
CA SER A 11 -2.80 36.08 7.97
C SER A 11 -2.59 35.68 6.50
N ASN A 12 -2.18 34.43 6.25
CA ASN A 12 -1.96 33.91 4.90
C ASN A 12 -3.27 33.63 4.14
N VAL A 13 -4.32 33.21 4.83
CA VAL A 13 -5.67 33.03 4.26
C VAL A 13 -6.20 34.38 3.74
N MET A 14 -6.04 35.45 4.53
CA MET A 14 -6.45 36.81 4.14
C MET A 14 -5.67 37.35 2.93
N ILE A 15 -4.43 36.90 2.69
CA ILE A 15 -3.65 37.30 1.50
C ILE A 15 -4.28 36.73 0.22
N LEU A 16 -4.79 35.50 0.28
CA LEU A 16 -5.36 34.80 -0.87
C LEU A 16 -6.76 35.30 -1.23
N GLU A 17 -7.59 35.64 -0.23
CA GLU A 17 -8.94 36.18 -0.45
C GLU A 17 -8.96 37.52 -1.20
N ASN A 18 -7.84 38.26 -1.18
CA ASN A 18 -7.70 39.53 -1.86
C ASN A 18 -7.13 39.41 -3.29
N GLN A 19 -6.85 38.18 -3.78
CA GLN A 19 -6.34 37.97 -5.12
C GLN A 19 -7.47 37.91 -6.16
N PRO A 20 -7.27 38.44 -7.38
CA PRO A 20 -8.29 38.39 -8.43
C PRO A 20 -8.64 36.93 -8.78
N GLY A 21 -9.94 36.59 -8.72
CA GLY A 21 -10.43 35.23 -8.95
C GLY A 21 -10.50 34.35 -7.70
N TRP A 22 -10.06 34.83 -6.53
CA TRP A 22 -10.11 34.11 -5.27
C TRP A 22 -11.15 34.73 -4.33
N GLY A 23 -12.33 34.11 -4.24
CA GLY A 23 -13.33 34.49 -3.24
C GLY A 23 -13.13 33.75 -1.91
N PRO A 24 -13.76 34.21 -0.81
CA PRO A 24 -13.64 33.60 0.51
C PRO A 24 -14.00 32.11 0.51
N LYS A 25 -15.05 31.73 -0.23
CA LYS A 25 -15.44 30.31 -0.34
C LYS A 25 -14.42 29.45 -1.10
N SER A 26 -13.71 30.03 -2.07
CA SER A 26 -12.66 29.33 -2.82
C SER A 26 -11.45 29.06 -1.95
N VAL A 27 -11.06 30.04 -1.13
CA VAL A 27 -9.94 29.89 -0.19
C VAL A 27 -10.29 28.87 0.89
N GLU A 28 -11.49 28.92 1.45
CA GLU A 28 -11.99 27.93 2.41
C GLU A 28 -11.93 26.50 1.81
N ASN A 29 -12.47 26.30 0.61
CA ASN A 29 -12.44 25.01 -0.07
C ASN A 29 -11.01 24.52 -0.32
N MET A 30 -10.08 25.43 -0.65
CA MET A 30 -8.68 25.10 -0.87
C MET A 30 -7.99 24.66 0.42
N VAL A 31 -8.21 25.38 1.53
CA VAL A 31 -7.66 24.99 2.85
C VAL A 31 -8.18 23.62 3.26
N LEU A 32 -9.48 23.39 3.11
CA LEU A 32 -10.10 22.08 3.36
C LEU A 32 -9.51 20.97 2.47
N ALA A 33 -9.25 21.28 1.19
CA ALA A 33 -8.62 20.33 0.27
C ALA A 33 -7.17 19.99 0.67
N ILE A 34 -6.40 20.98 1.13
CA ILE A 34 -5.03 20.77 1.63
C ILE A 34 -5.04 19.92 2.88
N ASP A 35 -5.91 20.24 3.85
CA ASP A 35 -5.98 19.49 5.11
C ASP A 35 -6.49 18.05 4.91
N SER A 36 -7.43 17.84 3.99
CA SER A 36 -7.90 16.49 3.63
C SER A 36 -6.89 15.68 2.81
N ALA A 37 -5.91 16.33 2.17
CA ALA A 37 -4.84 15.68 1.43
C ALA A 37 -3.63 15.24 2.30
N ARG A 38 -3.69 15.46 3.62
CA ARG A 38 -2.64 15.01 4.55
C ARG A 38 -2.60 13.48 4.66
N ASN A 39 -1.46 12.95 5.12
CA ASN A 39 -1.17 11.52 5.28
C ASN A 39 -1.32 10.70 3.97
N PRO A 40 -0.74 11.13 2.84
CA PRO A 40 -0.79 10.34 1.62
C PRO A 40 0.02 9.04 1.79
N PRO A 41 -0.33 7.95 1.10
CA PRO A 41 0.54 6.79 1.03
C PRO A 41 1.87 7.15 0.33
N LEU A 42 2.96 6.48 0.70
CA LEU A 42 4.31 6.79 0.22
C LEU A 42 4.41 6.87 -1.31
N TRP A 43 3.79 5.94 -2.06
CA TRP A 43 3.81 5.99 -3.53
C TRP A 43 3.19 7.28 -4.11
N ARG A 44 2.15 7.85 -3.47
CA ARG A 44 1.57 9.14 -3.92
C ARG A 44 2.54 10.26 -3.68
N PHE A 45 3.16 10.28 -2.50
CA PHE A 45 4.18 11.26 -2.17
C PHE A 45 5.34 11.22 -3.17
N ILE A 46 5.94 10.05 -3.40
CA ILE A 46 7.05 9.87 -4.35
C ILE A 46 6.65 10.35 -5.76
N ASN A 47 5.46 9.99 -6.22
CA ASN A 47 4.97 10.39 -7.54
C ASN A 47 4.73 11.92 -7.63
N CYS A 48 4.30 12.57 -6.55
CA CYS A 48 4.09 14.01 -6.49
C CYS A 48 5.40 14.82 -6.54
N LEU A 49 6.54 14.23 -6.17
CA LEU A 49 7.84 14.90 -6.25
C LEU A 49 8.30 15.17 -7.69
N GLY A 50 7.67 14.55 -8.70
CA GLY A 50 8.00 14.78 -10.10
C GLY A 50 9.38 14.26 -10.51
N LEU A 51 9.82 13.16 -9.90
CA LEU A 51 11.11 12.54 -10.17
C LEU A 51 11.20 12.07 -11.65
N LYS A 52 12.27 12.47 -12.33
CA LYS A 52 12.49 12.11 -13.74
C LYS A 52 12.59 10.59 -13.89
N HIS A 53 11.89 10.03 -14.89
CA HIS A 53 11.84 8.59 -15.16
C HIS A 53 11.18 7.73 -14.05
N LEU A 54 10.42 8.35 -13.15
CA LEU A 54 9.69 7.67 -12.08
C LEU A 54 8.22 8.07 -12.13
N GLY A 55 7.41 7.26 -12.83
CA GLY A 55 5.96 7.43 -12.89
C GLY A 55 5.22 6.60 -11.86
N LEU A 56 3.88 6.63 -11.93
CA LEU A 56 2.97 5.96 -10.99
C LEU A 56 3.34 4.51 -10.68
N SER A 57 3.55 3.69 -11.72
CA SER A 57 3.88 2.27 -11.56
C SER A 57 5.18 2.07 -10.79
N ASN A 58 6.21 2.86 -11.12
CA ASN A 58 7.52 2.78 -10.45
C ASN A 58 7.43 3.31 -9.01
N ALA A 59 6.68 4.38 -8.77
CA ALA A 59 6.45 4.90 -7.42
C ALA A 59 5.78 3.87 -6.50
N LYS A 60 4.82 3.09 -7.03
CA LYS A 60 4.23 1.95 -6.31
C LYS A 60 5.28 0.87 -6.01
N GLN A 61 6.13 0.51 -6.98
CA GLN A 61 7.19 -0.47 -6.76
C GLN A 61 8.20 -0.02 -5.69
N VAL A 62 8.64 1.26 -5.72
CA VAL A 62 9.49 1.83 -4.66
C VAL A 62 8.80 1.74 -3.31
N SER A 63 7.56 2.22 -3.23
CA SER A 63 6.80 2.21 -1.98
C SER A 63 6.66 0.80 -1.41
N ASN A 64 6.36 -0.19 -2.24
CA ASN A 64 6.23 -1.58 -1.82
C ASN A 64 7.55 -2.16 -1.31
N HIS A 65 8.66 -1.87 -2.00
CA HIS A 65 9.99 -2.33 -1.59
C HIS A 65 10.39 -1.82 -0.20
N PHE A 66 10.03 -0.58 0.12
CA PHE A 66 10.32 0.03 1.43
C PHE A 66 9.19 -0.12 2.46
N GLY A 67 8.23 -1.01 2.22
CA GLY A 67 7.11 -1.26 3.15
C GLY A 67 6.23 -0.03 3.42
N GLY A 68 6.20 0.93 2.51
CA GLY A 68 5.47 2.19 2.68
C GLY A 68 6.14 3.19 3.63
N SER A 69 7.33 2.90 4.17
CA SER A 69 8.04 3.80 5.10
C SER A 69 8.82 4.88 4.35
N PHE A 70 8.41 6.14 4.53
CA PHE A 70 9.14 7.30 4.02
C PHE A 70 10.58 7.31 4.55
N ILE A 71 10.77 7.10 5.85
CA ILE A 71 12.09 7.14 6.51
C ILE A 71 13.03 6.09 5.92
N SER A 72 12.54 4.87 5.67
CA SER A 72 13.33 3.80 5.07
C SER A 72 13.80 4.17 3.66
N TRP A 73 12.87 4.54 2.78
CA TRP A 73 13.17 4.98 1.42
C TRP A 73 14.11 6.20 1.39
N TRP A 74 13.79 7.22 2.19
CA TRP A 74 14.50 8.49 2.23
C TRP A 74 15.93 8.33 2.74
N ASN A 75 16.14 7.54 3.79
CA ASN A 75 17.48 7.34 4.33
C ASN A 75 18.34 6.48 3.39
N THR A 76 17.79 5.43 2.77
CA THR A 76 18.52 4.63 1.79
C THR A 76 18.93 5.46 0.57
N THR A 77 18.02 6.25 0.02
CA THR A 77 18.32 7.15 -1.12
C THR A 77 19.32 8.25 -0.75
N LYS A 78 19.20 8.88 0.43
CA LYS A 78 20.20 9.87 0.90
C LYS A 78 21.59 9.27 1.07
N ARG A 79 21.69 8.06 1.64
CA ARG A 79 22.98 7.35 1.79
C ARG A 79 23.58 7.00 0.43
N ALA A 80 22.78 6.47 -0.50
CA ALA A 80 23.22 6.18 -1.87
C ALA A 80 23.71 7.44 -2.60
N ALA A 81 23.03 8.58 -2.44
CA ALA A 81 23.41 9.84 -3.09
C ALA A 81 24.76 10.39 -2.59
N ARG A 82 25.08 10.17 -1.32
CA ARG A 82 26.30 10.65 -0.65
C ARG A 82 27.47 9.66 -0.70
N ALA A 83 27.27 8.45 -1.22
CA ALA A 83 28.34 7.46 -1.35
C ALA A 83 29.44 7.94 -2.33
N ASN A 84 30.71 7.74 -1.96
CA ASN A 84 31.87 8.08 -2.81
C ASN A 84 31.86 7.29 -4.13
N ASP A 85 31.57 5.99 -4.07
CA ASP A 85 31.33 5.15 -5.25
C ASP A 85 29.86 4.71 -5.28
N ARG A 86 29.02 5.56 -5.89
CA ARG A 86 27.56 5.38 -5.87
C ARG A 86 27.16 4.02 -6.41
N LYS A 87 27.69 3.60 -7.56
CA LYS A 87 27.26 2.38 -8.25
C LYS A 87 27.70 1.09 -7.56
N GLN A 88 28.70 1.17 -6.69
CA GLN A 88 29.17 0.03 -5.88
C GLN A 88 28.59 0.03 -4.46
N SER A 89 27.88 1.08 -4.05
CA SER A 89 27.29 1.15 -2.72
C SER A 89 26.21 0.09 -2.50
N LYS A 90 26.10 -0.41 -1.28
CA LYS A 90 25.04 -1.35 -0.88
C LYS A 90 23.66 -0.76 -1.15
N GLU A 91 23.49 0.53 -0.86
CA GLU A 91 22.22 1.24 -1.02
C GLU A 91 21.83 1.42 -2.50
N TYR A 92 22.78 1.65 -3.40
CA TYR A 92 22.49 1.67 -4.83
C TYR A 92 22.03 0.29 -5.33
N ASN A 93 22.69 -0.78 -4.85
CA ASN A 93 22.28 -2.14 -5.17
C ASN A 93 20.88 -2.48 -4.61
N GLU A 94 20.54 -1.98 -3.42
CA GLU A 94 19.19 -2.09 -2.87
C GLU A 94 18.14 -1.42 -3.77
N LEU A 95 18.42 -0.21 -4.26
CA LEU A 95 17.56 0.49 -5.22
C LEU A 95 17.46 -0.22 -6.58
N MET A 96 18.55 -0.87 -7.01
CA MET A 96 18.60 -1.66 -8.24
C MET A 96 17.80 -2.96 -8.15
N ASN A 97 17.55 -3.47 -6.94
CA ASN A 97 16.71 -4.64 -6.71
C ASN A 97 15.20 -4.33 -6.80
N ILE A 98 14.82 -3.07 -6.99
CA ILE A 98 13.41 -2.69 -7.14
C ILE A 98 12.96 -3.06 -8.56
N TYR A 99 11.92 -3.89 -8.65
CA TYR A 99 11.37 -4.33 -9.94
C TYR A 99 10.95 -3.13 -10.81
N GLY A 100 11.40 -3.12 -12.07
CA GLY A 100 11.09 -2.07 -13.03
C GLY A 100 11.90 -0.78 -12.88
N ILE A 101 12.88 -0.74 -11.98
CA ILE A 101 13.77 0.39 -11.79
C ILE A 101 15.15 0.07 -12.37
N GLY A 102 15.58 0.91 -13.32
CA GLY A 102 16.90 0.83 -13.93
C GLY A 102 17.85 1.92 -13.43
N PRO A 103 19.14 1.82 -13.80
CA PRO A 103 20.18 2.73 -13.32
C PRO A 103 19.90 4.19 -13.68
N ARG A 104 19.26 4.46 -14.83
CA ARG A 104 18.88 5.84 -15.21
C ARG A 104 17.88 6.48 -14.26
N THR A 105 16.91 5.71 -13.78
CA THR A 105 15.92 6.20 -12.81
C THR A 105 16.58 6.41 -11.45
N ILE A 106 17.47 5.50 -11.04
CA ILE A 106 18.22 5.64 -9.80
C ILE A 106 19.12 6.88 -9.87
N ASP A 107 19.93 7.03 -10.91
CA ASP A 107 20.84 8.16 -11.09
C ASP A 107 20.06 9.49 -11.04
N ALA A 108 18.95 9.60 -11.78
CA ALA A 108 18.10 10.79 -11.77
C ALA A 108 17.45 11.06 -10.40
N MET A 109 17.02 10.01 -9.69
CA MET A 109 16.49 10.12 -8.34
C MET A 109 17.58 10.64 -7.39
N LEU A 110 18.77 10.03 -7.37
CA LEU A 110 19.86 10.43 -6.49
C LEU A 110 20.35 11.86 -6.78
N GLU A 111 20.39 12.28 -8.04
CA GLU A 111 20.70 13.66 -8.43
C GLU A 111 19.64 14.64 -7.90
N TRP A 112 18.35 14.33 -8.07
CA TRP A 112 17.27 15.15 -7.53
C TRP A 112 17.34 15.27 -6.01
N MET A 113 17.71 14.18 -5.33
CA MET A 113 17.88 14.15 -3.87
C MET A 113 19.02 15.03 -3.38
N LEU A 114 20.01 15.39 -4.20
CA LEU A 114 21.09 16.27 -3.73
C LEU A 114 20.65 17.74 -3.68
N VAL A 115 19.65 18.11 -4.48
CA VAL A 115 19.20 19.50 -4.64
C VAL A 115 17.99 19.82 -3.75
N ASN A 116 17.10 18.85 -3.52
CA ASN A 116 15.78 19.12 -2.93
C ASN A 116 15.57 18.53 -1.51
N GLN A 117 16.64 18.32 -0.73
CA GLN A 117 16.55 17.63 0.57
C GLN A 117 15.65 18.36 1.55
N GLU A 118 15.93 19.65 1.76
CA GLU A 118 15.22 20.48 2.73
C GLU A 118 13.73 20.57 2.40
N SER A 119 13.39 20.92 1.15
CA SER A 119 12.00 21.03 0.71
C SER A 119 11.25 19.69 0.78
N CYS A 120 11.92 18.58 0.52
CA CYS A 120 11.30 17.25 0.60
C CYS A 120 11.06 16.82 2.06
N GLU A 121 11.99 17.10 2.97
CA GLU A 121 11.83 16.82 4.40
C GLU A 121 10.75 17.73 5.02
N GLU A 122 10.71 19.01 4.65
CA GLU A 122 9.67 19.94 5.05
C GLU A 122 8.29 19.50 4.56
N LEU A 123 8.18 19.12 3.29
CA LEU A 123 6.94 18.61 2.72
C LEU A 123 6.51 17.31 3.41
N ALA A 124 7.42 16.36 3.60
CA ALA A 124 7.15 15.10 4.28
C ALA A 124 6.68 15.31 5.72
N SER A 125 7.26 16.30 6.41
CA SER A 125 6.81 16.74 7.74
C SER A 125 5.38 17.28 7.69
N ALA A 126 5.11 18.21 6.77
CA ALA A 126 3.82 18.88 6.64
C ALA A 126 2.67 17.90 6.31
N VAL A 127 2.94 16.87 5.51
CA VAL A 127 1.96 15.85 5.13
C VAL A 127 1.91 14.66 6.09
N GLY A 128 2.67 14.67 7.20
CA GLY A 128 2.60 13.63 8.23
C GLY A 128 3.34 12.34 7.92
N LEU A 129 4.28 12.33 6.96
CA LEU A 129 5.07 11.14 6.59
C LEU A 129 6.30 10.91 7.49
N LEU A 130 6.75 11.93 8.23
CA LEU A 130 7.84 11.79 9.20
C LEU A 130 7.37 11.24 10.55
N HIS A 131 6.08 11.38 10.85
CA HIS A 131 5.48 10.75 12.01
C HIS A 131 5.17 9.32 11.60
N ASP A 132 6.07 8.40 11.91
CA ASP A 132 5.76 6.98 11.87
C ASP A 132 4.45 6.78 12.66
N HIS A 133 3.33 6.55 11.96
CA HIS A 133 2.31 5.69 12.51
C HIS A 133 2.99 4.33 12.63
N PHE A 134 3.53 4.10 13.83
CA PHE A 134 3.94 2.82 14.37
C PHE A 134 2.83 1.80 14.09
N HIS A 135 2.82 1.22 12.89
CA HIS A 135 2.11 -0.03 12.62
C HIS A 135 3.07 -1.10 13.12
N GLY A 136 2.81 -1.56 14.35
CA GLY A 136 3.74 -2.34 15.14
C GLY A 136 4.32 -3.53 14.39
N HIS A 137 5.64 -3.58 14.26
CA HIS A 137 6.44 -4.58 14.97
C HIS A 137 7.92 -4.15 14.96
N ILE A 138 8.31 -3.34 15.97
CA ILE A 138 9.63 -3.52 16.57
C ILE A 138 9.43 -4.54 17.68
N ALA A 139 9.59 -5.83 17.36
CA ALA A 139 10.14 -6.75 18.33
C ALA A 139 11.67 -6.63 18.22
N SER A 140 12.19 -5.57 18.83
CA SER A 140 13.54 -5.60 19.37
C SER A 140 13.53 -6.64 20.48
N SER A 141 14.05 -7.83 20.17
CA SER A 141 14.71 -8.66 21.17
C SER A 141 16.20 -8.53 20.94
N SER A 142 16.77 -7.36 21.23
CA SER A 142 18.17 -7.34 21.62
C SER A 142 18.28 -7.98 23.01
N SER A 143 19.15 -8.98 23.08
CA SER A 143 19.82 -9.48 24.29
C SER A 143 19.19 -10.70 24.96
N SER A 144 19.67 -11.88 24.60
CA SER A 144 20.60 -12.59 25.48
C SER A 144 21.46 -13.57 24.69
N ALA A 145 22.77 -13.38 24.82
CA ALA A 145 23.77 -14.33 24.39
C ALA A 145 23.55 -15.68 25.10
N SER A 146 23.43 -16.74 24.30
CA SER A 146 23.96 -18.08 24.60
C SER A 146 24.16 -18.74 23.22
N SER A 147 25.39 -18.93 22.75
CA SER A 147 26.30 -20.00 23.16
C SER A 147 25.62 -21.37 23.24
N TRP A 148 25.28 -21.93 22.08
CA TRP A 148 25.35 -23.38 21.83
C TRP A 148 25.74 -23.56 20.37
N SER A 149 27.04 -23.63 20.12
CA SER A 149 27.76 -24.85 19.71
C SER A 149 27.40 -25.34 18.31
N SER A 150 28.36 -25.15 17.41
CA SER A 150 28.54 -25.91 16.20
C SER A 150 28.49 -27.40 16.50
N SER A 151 27.46 -28.09 16.01
CA SER A 151 27.49 -29.53 15.81
C SER A 151 26.49 -29.89 14.72
N SER A 152 27.06 -30.26 13.58
CA SER A 152 26.62 -31.35 12.71
C SER A 152 25.11 -31.65 12.66
N ILE A 153 24.46 -31.27 11.56
CA ILE A 153 23.32 -32.02 11.06
C ILE A 153 23.60 -32.42 9.61
N SER A 154 23.83 -33.72 9.47
CA SER A 154 23.73 -34.45 8.22
C SER A 154 22.30 -34.93 8.07
N SER A 155 21.83 -34.88 6.82
CA SER A 155 20.81 -35.72 6.19
C SER A 155 19.42 -35.86 6.82
N LYS A 156 18.44 -35.50 5.95
CA LYS A 156 17.12 -36.13 5.74
C LYS A 156 16.18 -36.17 6.94
N ASP A 157 15.04 -35.51 6.80
CA ASP A 157 13.75 -36.17 6.67
C ASP A 157 12.69 -35.16 6.19
N GLU A 158 11.88 -35.57 5.22
CA GLU A 158 10.59 -34.98 4.94
C GLU A 158 9.63 -35.44 6.04
N ASP A 159 8.94 -34.51 6.70
CA ASP A 159 7.47 -34.50 6.79
C ASP A 159 6.97 -33.40 7.74
N SER A 160 5.97 -32.68 7.21
CA SER A 160 4.84 -32.02 7.87
C SER A 160 5.02 -31.31 9.22
N ASP A 161 5.04 -29.98 9.17
CA ASP A 161 4.41 -29.12 10.19
C ASP A 161 3.97 -27.79 9.53
N LEU A 162 2.78 -27.78 8.91
CA LEU A 162 2.08 -26.59 8.41
C LEU A 162 0.75 -26.46 9.17
N PRO A 163 0.40 -25.32 9.78
CA PRO A 163 -0.96 -25.11 10.24
C PRO A 163 -1.91 -24.88 9.06
N ALA A 164 -2.97 -25.72 9.05
CA ALA A 164 -4.33 -25.49 8.57
C ALA A 164 -4.58 -24.92 7.15
N SER A 165 -5.31 -25.70 6.36
CA SER A 165 -5.95 -25.38 5.08
C SER A 165 -6.44 -23.92 4.97
N LEU A 166 -5.89 -23.19 4.00
CA LEU A 166 -6.40 -21.90 3.53
C LEU A 166 -7.93 -21.99 3.26
N PRO A 167 -8.75 -21.06 3.77
CA PRO A 167 -10.21 -21.24 3.82
C PRO A 167 -10.89 -21.20 2.45
N LEU A 168 -10.24 -20.62 1.43
CA LEU A 168 -10.75 -20.58 0.04
C LEU A 168 -9.90 -21.40 -0.93
N LEU A 169 -9.07 -22.33 -0.43
CA LEU A 169 -8.14 -23.12 -1.22
C LEU A 169 -8.84 -23.84 -2.39
N GLY A 170 -8.49 -23.46 -3.62
CA GLY A 170 -8.93 -24.14 -4.84
C GLY A 170 -10.24 -23.65 -5.45
N LYS A 171 -10.98 -22.74 -4.80
CA LYS A 171 -12.21 -22.15 -5.36
C LYS A 171 -11.89 -21.08 -6.41
N ASN A 172 -12.66 -21.04 -7.49
CA ASN A 172 -12.47 -20.10 -8.59
C ASN A 172 -13.40 -18.90 -8.49
N TYR A 173 -12.84 -17.70 -8.42
CA TYR A 173 -13.58 -16.45 -8.29
C TYR A 173 -13.45 -15.58 -9.53
N VAL A 174 -14.52 -14.85 -9.84
CA VAL A 174 -14.53 -13.79 -10.85
C VAL A 174 -15.10 -12.51 -10.23
N VAL A 175 -14.39 -11.40 -10.38
CA VAL A 175 -14.86 -10.08 -9.94
C VAL A 175 -15.37 -9.27 -11.13
N THR A 176 -16.62 -8.82 -11.07
CA THR A 176 -17.29 -8.02 -12.12
C THR A 176 -17.96 -6.77 -11.57
N GLY A 177 -17.91 -5.67 -12.33
CA GLY A 177 -18.43 -4.36 -11.92
C GLY A 177 -17.36 -3.49 -11.24
N THR A 178 -17.80 -2.31 -10.79
CA THR A 178 -17.00 -1.41 -9.95
C THR A 178 -17.39 -1.66 -8.51
N LEU A 179 -16.46 -2.17 -7.71
CA LEU A 179 -16.67 -2.37 -6.28
C LEU A 179 -16.60 -1.01 -5.56
N THR A 180 -17.56 -0.73 -4.71
CA THR A 180 -17.75 0.57 -4.04
C THR A 180 -17.02 0.61 -2.69
N CYS A 181 -16.90 -0.54 -2.03
CA CYS A 181 -16.22 -0.69 -0.74
C CYS A 181 -14.74 -1.08 -0.89
N LEU A 182 -14.36 -1.80 -1.96
CA LEU A 182 -12.99 -2.30 -2.11
C LEU A 182 -12.50 -2.24 -3.55
N ASN A 183 -11.37 -1.56 -3.83
CA ASN A 183 -10.88 -1.47 -5.21
C ASN A 183 -10.62 -2.87 -5.80
N ARG A 184 -10.97 -3.07 -7.08
CA ARG A 184 -10.90 -4.36 -7.78
C ARG A 184 -9.57 -5.09 -7.55
N GLU A 185 -8.47 -4.34 -7.63
CA GLU A 185 -7.10 -4.84 -7.44
C GLU A 185 -6.88 -5.40 -6.02
N ASN A 186 -7.43 -4.73 -5.01
CA ASN A 186 -7.32 -5.20 -3.63
C ASN A 186 -8.18 -6.44 -3.38
N ALA A 187 -9.32 -6.56 -4.07
CA ALA A 187 -10.21 -7.72 -3.93
C ALA A 187 -9.56 -8.96 -4.53
N GLU A 188 -8.90 -8.78 -5.67
CA GLU A 188 -8.14 -9.83 -6.33
C GLU A 188 -6.97 -10.30 -5.44
N VAL A 189 -6.17 -9.38 -4.89
CA VAL A 189 -5.08 -9.73 -3.96
C VAL A 189 -5.59 -10.45 -2.71
N PHE A 190 -6.72 -10.03 -2.16
CA PHE A 190 -7.27 -10.62 -0.95
C PHE A 190 -7.79 -12.04 -1.15
N LEU A 191 -8.47 -12.30 -2.26
CA LEU A 191 -8.93 -13.64 -2.63
C LEU A 191 -7.75 -14.59 -2.87
N GLU A 192 -6.71 -14.13 -3.58
CA GLU A 192 -5.49 -14.93 -3.80
C GLU A 192 -4.81 -15.31 -2.49
N ARG A 193 -4.74 -14.38 -1.53
CA ARG A 193 -4.17 -14.64 -0.19
C ARG A 193 -4.93 -15.71 0.59
N LEU A 194 -6.24 -15.83 0.38
CA LEU A 194 -7.07 -16.87 1.00
C LEU A 194 -7.02 -18.21 0.26
N GLY A 195 -6.22 -18.32 -0.80
CA GLY A 195 -6.03 -19.54 -1.60
C GLY A 195 -6.97 -19.69 -2.79
N ALA A 196 -7.71 -18.63 -3.16
CA ALA A 196 -8.64 -18.66 -4.27
C ALA A 196 -7.95 -18.41 -5.62
N ASN A 197 -8.49 -18.98 -6.69
CA ASN A 197 -8.01 -18.81 -8.06
C ASN A 197 -8.84 -17.76 -8.81
N ILE A 198 -8.22 -16.74 -9.37
CA ILE A 198 -8.93 -15.65 -10.04
C ILE A 198 -9.01 -15.89 -11.54
N LYS A 199 -10.22 -15.83 -12.09
CA LYS A 199 -10.47 -15.91 -13.54
C LYS A 199 -11.03 -14.58 -14.03
N ARG A 200 -10.66 -14.19 -15.26
CA ARG A 200 -11.10 -12.92 -15.89
C ARG A 200 -12.47 -13.02 -16.57
N GLY A 201 -13.00 -14.22 -16.71
CA GLY A 201 -14.25 -14.50 -17.41
C GLY A 201 -15.03 -15.63 -16.75
N VAL A 202 -16.34 -15.64 -17.01
CA VAL A 202 -17.25 -16.68 -16.51
C VAL A 202 -17.12 -17.90 -17.42
N SER A 203 -16.58 -18.99 -16.89
CA SER A 203 -16.49 -20.32 -17.49
C SER A 203 -17.17 -21.35 -16.59
N GLY A 204 -17.44 -22.57 -17.09
CA GLY A 204 -18.06 -23.65 -16.30
C GLY A 204 -17.20 -24.19 -15.15
N SER A 205 -16.01 -23.62 -14.93
CA SER A 205 -15.09 -23.93 -13.83
C SER A 205 -15.04 -22.81 -12.78
N VAL A 206 -15.96 -21.85 -12.83
CA VAL A 206 -16.04 -20.73 -11.89
C VAL A 206 -17.07 -21.08 -10.84
N ASP A 207 -16.68 -20.96 -9.57
CA ASP A 207 -17.53 -21.33 -8.44
C ASP A 207 -18.35 -20.12 -7.95
N VAL A 208 -17.71 -18.94 -7.85
CA VAL A 208 -18.33 -17.71 -7.31
C VAL A 208 -18.07 -16.49 -8.19
N LEU A 209 -19.12 -15.72 -8.47
CA LEU A 209 -19.06 -14.41 -9.14
C LEU A 209 -19.42 -13.30 -8.16
N ILE A 210 -18.48 -12.39 -7.90
CA ILE A 210 -18.70 -11.20 -7.06
C ILE A 210 -19.15 -10.03 -7.95
N MET A 211 -20.29 -9.44 -7.63
CA MET A 211 -20.89 -8.32 -8.35
C MET A 211 -20.73 -6.99 -7.59
N GLY A 212 -20.09 -6.01 -8.23
CA GLY A 212 -20.09 -4.61 -7.82
C GLY A 212 -21.09 -3.74 -8.59
N ASP A 213 -21.14 -2.45 -8.27
CA ASP A 213 -22.01 -1.47 -8.92
C ASP A 213 -21.73 -1.38 -10.44
N LYS A 214 -22.80 -1.58 -11.23
CA LYS A 214 -22.81 -1.69 -12.72
C LYS A 214 -22.09 -2.93 -13.29
N PRO A 215 -22.58 -4.15 -13.01
CA PRO A 215 -22.05 -5.33 -13.66
C PRO A 215 -22.41 -5.31 -15.16
N GLY A 216 -21.46 -5.70 -16.03
CA GLY A 216 -21.75 -5.82 -17.46
C GLY A 216 -22.83 -6.89 -17.70
N ALA A 217 -23.93 -6.52 -18.36
CA ALA A 217 -25.12 -7.37 -18.57
C ALA A 217 -24.81 -8.75 -19.17
N SER A 218 -23.74 -8.86 -19.97
CA SER A 218 -23.31 -10.10 -20.62
C SER A 218 -22.64 -11.11 -19.68
N LYS A 219 -22.14 -10.70 -18.51
CA LYS A 219 -21.48 -11.60 -17.54
C LYS A 219 -22.49 -12.19 -16.55
N GLN A 220 -23.48 -11.40 -16.14
CA GLN A 220 -24.57 -11.87 -15.28
C GLN A 220 -25.42 -12.93 -15.98
N ALA A 221 -25.81 -12.68 -17.24
CA ALA A 221 -26.57 -13.64 -18.03
C ALA A 221 -25.81 -14.96 -18.26
N LYS A 222 -24.47 -14.90 -18.41
CA LYS A 222 -23.63 -16.10 -18.55
C LYS A 222 -23.47 -16.87 -17.25
N ALA A 223 -23.37 -16.19 -16.11
CA ALA A 223 -23.30 -16.84 -14.80
C ALA A 223 -24.62 -17.54 -14.45
N ALA A 224 -25.75 -16.88 -14.69
CA ALA A 224 -27.08 -17.46 -14.50
C ALA A 224 -27.32 -18.70 -15.39
N ALA A 225 -26.84 -18.67 -16.65
CA ALA A 225 -26.97 -19.81 -17.57
C ALA A 225 -26.08 -21.01 -17.20
N LEU A 226 -24.96 -20.78 -16.50
CA LEU A 226 -23.99 -21.80 -16.11
C LEU A 226 -24.18 -22.29 -14.67
N GLY A 227 -25.14 -21.73 -13.93
CA GLY A 227 -25.41 -22.10 -12.53
C GLY A 227 -24.31 -21.69 -11.55
N VAL A 228 -23.54 -20.65 -11.87
CA VAL A 228 -22.48 -20.11 -11.00
C VAL A 228 -23.12 -19.34 -9.86
N GLU A 229 -22.62 -19.49 -8.63
CA GLU A 229 -23.09 -18.75 -7.47
C GLU A 229 -22.77 -17.26 -7.65
N VAL A 230 -23.80 -16.42 -7.55
CA VAL A 230 -23.68 -14.97 -7.72
C VAL A 230 -23.84 -14.32 -6.36
N MET A 231 -22.81 -13.58 -5.92
CA MET A 231 -22.81 -12.87 -4.64
C MET A 231 -22.60 -11.38 -4.87
N ASP A 232 -23.23 -10.54 -4.07
CA ASP A 232 -22.95 -9.10 -4.06
C ASP A 232 -21.71 -8.76 -3.20
N GLU A 233 -21.25 -7.50 -3.28
CA GLU A 233 -20.09 -7.03 -2.53
C GLU A 233 -20.28 -7.13 -1.01
N MET A 234 -21.49 -6.92 -0.50
CA MET A 234 -21.80 -6.96 0.94
C MET A 234 -21.86 -8.40 1.46
N GLU A 235 -22.52 -9.30 0.71
CA GLU A 235 -22.59 -10.73 0.97
C GLU A 235 -21.19 -11.37 0.93
N TRP A 236 -20.34 -10.94 0.00
CA TRP A 236 -18.96 -11.38 -0.06
C TRP A 236 -18.18 -10.99 1.21
N VAL A 237 -18.25 -9.72 1.61
CA VAL A 237 -17.61 -9.22 2.84
C VAL A 237 -18.12 -9.97 4.07
N GLU A 238 -19.42 -10.23 4.16
CA GLU A 238 -20.04 -10.97 5.26
C GLU A 238 -19.57 -12.43 5.30
N SER A 239 -19.38 -13.07 4.14
CA SER A 239 -18.86 -14.45 4.06
C SER A 239 -17.40 -14.58 4.48
N VAL A 240 -16.60 -13.53 4.28
CA VAL A 240 -15.15 -13.54 4.58
C VAL A 240 -14.83 -12.97 5.96
N SER A 241 -15.69 -12.12 6.53
CA SER A 241 -15.54 -11.54 7.87
C SER A 241 -15.24 -12.57 8.98
N PRO A 242 -15.89 -13.76 9.04
CA PRO A 242 -15.61 -14.79 10.05
C PRO A 242 -14.24 -15.46 9.88
N LEU A 243 -13.74 -15.52 8.64
CA LEU A 243 -12.47 -16.18 8.29
C LEU A 243 -11.24 -15.36 8.69
N VAL A 244 -11.43 -14.06 8.96
CA VAL A 244 -10.38 -13.08 9.30
C VAL A 244 -10.24 -12.90 10.82
N GLY A 245 -11.03 -13.61 11.64
CA GLY A 245 -10.92 -13.56 13.11
C GLY A 245 -11.30 -12.21 13.73
N CYS A 246 -12.03 -11.35 13.02
CA CYS A 246 -12.39 -10.02 13.50
C CYS A 246 -13.80 -10.01 14.11
N LYS A 247 -13.92 -9.62 15.39
CA LYS A 247 -15.21 -9.53 16.12
C LYS A 247 -16.03 -8.27 15.80
N THR A 248 -15.67 -7.51 14.78
CA THR A 248 -16.37 -6.29 14.40
C THR A 248 -16.68 -6.34 12.92
N HIS A 249 -17.98 -6.40 12.59
CA HIS A 249 -18.55 -6.34 11.24
C HIS A 249 -18.38 -4.94 10.62
N ASP A 250 -17.15 -4.45 10.54
CA ASP A 250 -16.84 -3.13 10.00
C ASP A 250 -16.00 -3.27 8.73
N LEU A 251 -16.54 -2.75 7.62
CA LEU A 251 -15.93 -2.75 6.29
C LEU A 251 -14.56 -2.06 6.27
N GLU A 252 -14.35 -1.05 7.13
CA GLU A 252 -13.03 -0.43 7.32
C GLU A 252 -11.99 -1.42 7.85
N THR A 253 -12.42 -2.38 8.67
CA THR A 253 -11.53 -3.37 9.28
C THR A 253 -11.12 -4.45 8.30
N LEU A 254 -11.98 -4.79 7.33
CA LEU A 254 -11.63 -5.69 6.22
C LEU A 254 -10.65 -5.02 5.24
N VAL A 255 -10.84 -3.74 4.92
CA VAL A 255 -9.86 -2.95 4.13
C VAL A 255 -8.51 -2.83 4.87
N ARG A 256 -8.54 -2.68 6.21
CA ARG A 256 -7.32 -2.71 7.06
C ARG A 256 -6.69 -4.10 7.12
N ALA A 257 -7.47 -5.17 7.22
CA ALA A 257 -6.98 -6.55 7.21
C ALA A 257 -6.33 -6.94 5.87
N CYS A 258 -6.84 -6.44 4.73
CA CYS A 258 -6.18 -6.57 3.43
C CYS A 258 -4.84 -5.83 3.36
N SER A 259 -4.72 -4.72 4.11
CA SER A 259 -3.51 -3.89 4.15
C SER A 259 -2.46 -4.44 5.14
N CYS A 260 -2.87 -5.24 6.12
CA CYS A 260 -1.98 -6.01 6.99
C CYS A 260 -1.53 -7.29 6.28
N HIS A 261 -0.22 -7.56 6.30
CA HIS A 261 0.34 -8.78 5.70
C HIS A 261 0.18 -10.02 6.59
N ASP A 262 -0.30 -9.86 7.83
CA ASP A 262 -0.32 -10.90 8.85
C ASP A 262 -1.74 -11.15 9.39
N LEU A 263 -2.56 -11.89 8.66
CA LEU A 263 -3.72 -12.58 9.22
C LEU A 263 -4.03 -13.87 8.45
N LEU A 264 -3.30 -14.93 8.77
CA LEU A 264 -3.82 -16.27 9.08
C LEU A 264 -2.87 -16.87 10.14
N PRO A 265 -3.38 -17.68 11.09
CA PRO A 265 -2.62 -18.19 12.23
C PRO A 265 -1.42 -19.07 11.86
#